data_AF-A0A970M0A3-F1
#
_entry.id   AF-A0A970M0A3-F1
#
_cell.length_a   1.000
_cell.length_b   1.000
_cell.length_c   1.000
_cell.angle_alpha   90.00
_cell.angle_beta   90.00
_cell.angle_gamma   90.00
#
_symmetry.space_group_name_H-M   'P 1'
#
loop_
_entity.id
_entity.type
_entity.pdbx_description
1 polymer ?
#
loop_
_entity_poly.entity_id
_entity_poly.type
_entity_poly.pdbx_seq_one_letter_code
_entity_poly.pdbx_strand_id
1 'polypeptide(L)'
;MVKFLTAEEAKVYSDHAHLDIELYKQRLAMLIEENAKQGNTAVLAVLPKHLPLEDIRNLSAELTDLGYQVRFELNEFFYSFNVYWI
;
A
#
# COMPACT_ATOMS: atom_id res chain seq x y z
N MET A 1 -13.66 -5.33 -21.18
CA MET A 1 -14.56 -5.84 -20.13
C MET A 1 -13.69 -6.15 -18.92
N VAL A 2 -13.73 -5.31 -17.88
CA VAL A 2 -12.93 -5.54 -16.65
C VAL A 2 -13.69 -6.55 -15.81
N LYS A 3 -13.14 -7.76 -15.66
CA LYS A 3 -13.70 -8.80 -14.79
C LYS A 3 -13.23 -8.48 -13.37
N PHE A 4 -14.13 -8.08 -12.49
CA PHE A 4 -13.81 -7.89 -11.09
C PHE A 4 -13.49 -9.26 -10.48
N LEU A 5 -12.39 -9.33 -9.73
CA LEU A 5 -12.04 -10.52 -8.96
C LEU A 5 -12.98 -10.66 -7.77
N THR A 6 -13.47 -11.87 -7.52
CA THR A 6 -14.20 -12.17 -6.29
C THR A 6 -13.24 -12.19 -5.09
N ALA A 7 -13.75 -11.94 -3.89
CA ALA A 7 -12.94 -11.94 -2.66
C ALA A 7 -12.25 -13.30 -2.43
N GLU A 8 -12.89 -14.39 -2.84
CA GLU A 8 -12.38 -15.75 -2.70
C GLU A 8 -11.23 -16.03 -3.69
N GLU A 9 -11.38 -15.58 -4.93
CA GLU A 9 -10.27 -15.60 -5.90
C GLU A 9 -9.11 -14.74 -5.42
N ALA A 10 -9.37 -13.52 -4.94
CA ALA A 10 -8.33 -12.61 -4.46
C ALA A 10 -7.55 -13.19 -3.26
N LYS A 11 -8.21 -13.96 -2.41
CA LYS A 11 -7.58 -14.68 -1.29
C LYS A 11 -6.62 -15.76 -1.79
N VAL A 12 -7.04 -16.59 -2.76
CA VAL A 12 -6.18 -17.61 -3.37
C VAL A 12 -4.97 -16.98 -4.04
N TYR A 13 -5.16 -15.89 -4.79
CA TYR A 13 -4.02 -15.16 -5.37
C TYR A 13 -3.09 -14.59 -4.30
N SER A 14 -3.63 -14.01 -3.22
CA SER A 14 -2.82 -13.48 -2.11
C SER A 14 -2.00 -14.56 -1.41
N ASP A 15 -2.53 -15.77 -1.26
CA ASP A 15 -1.85 -16.87 -0.56
C ASP A 15 -0.70 -17.46 -1.40
N HIS A 16 -0.75 -17.31 -2.73
CA HIS A 16 0.32 -17.74 -3.65
C HIS A 16 1.28 -16.61 -4.08
N ALA A 17 0.95 -15.35 -3.79
CA ALA A 17 1.63 -14.19 -4.35
C ALA A 17 3.02 -13.88 -3.77
N HIS A 18 3.55 -14.66 -2.81
CA HIS A 18 4.86 -14.44 -2.18
C HIS A 18 5.08 -12.95 -1.90
N LEU A 19 4.12 -12.36 -1.18
CA LEU A 19 4.06 -10.93 -0.89
C LEU A 19 5.17 -10.55 0.08
N ASP A 20 6.38 -10.41 -0.44
CA ASP A 20 7.54 -9.91 0.28
C ASP A 20 7.54 -8.36 0.28
N ILE A 21 8.20 -7.77 1.27
CA ILE A 21 8.32 -6.31 1.47
C ILE A 21 8.84 -5.57 0.22
N GLU A 22 9.75 -6.15 -0.55
CA GLU A 22 10.31 -5.57 -1.78
C GLU A 22 9.27 -5.48 -2.89
N LEU A 23 8.50 -6.55 -3.13
CA LEU A 23 7.37 -6.53 -4.06
C LEU A 23 6.30 -5.53 -3.59
N TYR A 24 6.13 -5.39 -2.27
CA TYR A 24 5.22 -4.41 -1.68
C TYR A 24 5.68 -2.98 -1.97
N LYS A 25 6.96 -2.67 -1.75
CA LYS A 25 7.57 -1.35 -2.06
C LYS A 25 7.42 -0.99 -3.53
N GLN A 26 7.69 -1.92 -4.45
CA GLN A 26 7.55 -1.67 -5.89
C GLN A 26 6.11 -1.35 -6.29
N ARG A 27 5.13 -2.11 -5.80
CA ARG A 27 3.72 -1.86 -6.09
C ARG A 27 3.24 -0.55 -5.49
N LEU A 28 3.68 -0.23 -4.28
CA LEU A 28 3.38 1.03 -3.62
C LEU A 28 3.93 2.23 -4.41
N ALA A 29 5.19 2.18 -4.82
CA ALA A 29 5.81 3.23 -5.61
C ALA A 29 5.05 3.48 -6.91
N MET A 30 4.65 2.41 -7.61
CA MET A 30 3.84 2.50 -8.82
C MET A 30 2.48 3.14 -8.56
N LEU A 31 1.77 2.70 -7.51
CA LEU A 31 0.48 3.24 -7.11
C LEU A 31 0.57 4.73 -6.77
N ILE A 32 1.59 5.14 -6.02
CA ILE A 32 1.83 6.54 -5.68
C ILE A 32 2.09 7.35 -6.94
N GLU A 33 2.95 6.88 -7.85
CA GLU A 33 3.26 7.58 -9.10
C GLU A 33 2.03 7.75 -10.01
N GLU A 34 1.25 6.69 -10.21
CA GLU A 34 0.07 6.71 -11.08
C GLU A 34 -1.00 7.67 -10.55
N ASN A 35 -1.20 7.66 -9.22
CA ASN A 35 -2.08 8.57 -8.54
C ASN A 35 -1.54 10.01 -8.61
N ALA A 36 -0.24 10.21 -8.38
CA ALA A 36 0.47 11.49 -8.49
C ALA A 36 0.23 12.17 -9.85
N LYS A 37 0.38 11.40 -10.94
CA LYS A 37 0.13 11.87 -12.32
C LYS A 37 -1.30 12.35 -12.54
N GLN A 38 -2.27 11.90 -11.73
CA GLN A 38 -3.68 12.22 -11.88
C GLN A 38 -4.20 13.26 -10.86
N GLY A 39 -3.38 13.75 -9.93
CA GLY A 39 -3.85 14.67 -8.89
C GLY A 39 -4.56 14.01 -7.69
N ASN A 40 -4.52 12.67 -7.56
CA ASN A 40 -5.36 11.91 -6.62
C ASN A 40 -4.60 11.28 -5.44
N THR A 41 -4.98 11.48 -4.18
CA THR A 41 -4.31 10.77 -3.05
C THR A 41 -4.23 9.24 -3.25
N ALA A 42 -3.04 8.66 -3.06
CA ALA A 42 -2.89 7.21 -3.03
C ALA A 42 -3.26 6.68 -1.64
N VAL A 43 -4.26 5.80 -1.57
CA VAL A 43 -4.69 5.14 -0.33
C VAL A 43 -4.38 3.66 -0.42
N LEU A 44 -3.63 3.14 0.56
CA LEU A 44 -3.32 1.73 0.64
C LEU A 44 -3.78 1.15 1.97
N ALA A 45 -4.34 -0.06 1.91
CA ALA A 45 -4.72 -0.84 3.07
C ALA A 45 -3.86 -2.11 3.15
N VAL A 46 -3.23 -2.35 4.30
CA VAL A 46 -2.28 -3.45 4.51
C VAL A 46 -2.73 -4.31 5.66
N LEU A 47 -2.80 -5.61 5.46
CA LEU A 47 -3.12 -6.54 6.54
C LEU A 47 -1.86 -6.78 7.41
N PRO A 48 -1.96 -6.77 8.75
CA PRO A 48 -0.82 -6.98 9.65
C PRO A 48 -0.07 -8.29 9.43
N LYS A 49 -0.77 -9.32 8.93
CA LYS A 49 -0.18 -10.64 8.64
C LYS A 49 0.88 -10.62 7.52
N HIS A 50 0.85 -9.59 6.67
CA HIS A 50 1.69 -9.50 5.48
C HIS A 50 2.82 -8.48 5.63
N LEU A 51 2.68 -7.51 6.54
CA LEU A 51 3.67 -6.47 6.78
C LEU A 51 3.73 -6.11 8.28
N PRO A 52 4.86 -6.33 8.95
CA PRO A 52 5.08 -5.87 10.32
C PRO A 52 4.90 -4.36 10.46
N LEU A 53 4.48 -3.93 11.65
CA LEU A 53 4.30 -2.51 11.95
C LEU A 53 5.62 -1.70 11.86
N GLU A 54 6.76 -2.35 12.11
CA GLU A 54 8.08 -1.72 12.01
C GLU A 54 8.42 -1.33 10.57
N ASP A 55 8.24 -2.25 9.63
CA ASP A 55 8.49 -2.02 8.19
C ASP A 55 7.60 -0.91 7.64
N ILE A 56 6.37 -0.84 8.14
CA ILE A 56 5.39 0.21 7.83
C ILE A 56 5.84 1.60 8.28
N ARG A 57 6.47 1.69 9.46
CA ARG A 57 7.02 2.95 9.96
C ARG A 57 8.23 3.38 9.15
N ASN A 58 9.11 2.44 8.84
CA ASN A 58 10.27 2.68 7.98
C ASN A 58 9.84 3.18 6.60
N LEU A 59 8.82 2.57 6.01
CA LEU A 59 8.24 3.00 4.74
C LEU A 59 7.65 4.41 4.79
N SER A 60 7.00 4.77 5.89
CA SER A 60 6.47 6.13 6.08
C SER A 60 7.59 7.17 6.15
N ALA A 61 8.70 6.83 6.81
CA ALA A 61 9.89 7.69 6.88
C ALA A 61 10.53 7.86 5.49
N GLU A 62 10.74 6.76 4.75
CA GLU A 62 11.26 6.78 3.37
C GLU A 62 10.42 7.69 2.46
N LEU A 63 9.09 7.57 2.53
CA LEU A 63 8.18 8.42 1.74
C LEU A 63 8.24 9.90 2.16
N THR A 64 8.40 10.18 3.45
CA THR A 64 8.55 11.55 3.96
C THR A 64 9.85 12.18 3.47
N ASP A 65 10.94 11.42 3.46
CA ASP A 65 12.25 11.87 2.93
C ASP A 65 12.19 12.18 1.42
N LEU A 66 11.34 11.46 0.69
CA LEU A 66 11.07 11.72 -0.73
C LEU A 66 10.16 12.94 -0.98
N GLY A 67 9.68 13.61 0.08
CA GLY A 67 8.84 14.81 0.00
C GLY A 67 7.35 14.55 -0.05
N TYR A 68 6.91 13.30 0.16
CA TYR A 68 5.49 12.99 0.27
C TYR A 68 4.97 13.24 1.69
N GLN A 69 3.72 13.69 1.80
CA GLN A 69 3.03 13.73 3.08
C GLN A 69 2.31 12.40 3.30
N VAL A 70 2.66 11.70 4.38
CA VAL A 70 2.06 10.40 4.71
C VAL A 70 1.19 10.53 5.96
N ARG A 71 -0.07 10.13 5.86
CA ARG A 71 -0.97 9.95 6.99
C ARG A 71 -1.22 8.46 7.21
N PHE A 72 -0.69 7.96 8.31
CA PHE A 72 -0.84 6.59 8.74
C PHE A 72 -2.02 6.44 9.71
N GLU A 73 -2.90 5.48 9.46
CA GLU A 73 -4.03 5.14 10.34
C GLU A 73 -4.01 3.65 10.65
N LEU A 74 -4.21 3.32 11.93
CA LEU A 74 -4.28 1.94 12.40
C LEU A 74 -5.73 1.59 12.72
N ASN A 75 -6.30 0.67 11.96
CA ASN A 75 -7.61 0.09 12.23
C ASN A 75 -7.46 -1.30 12.84
N GLU A 76 -8.52 -1.83 13.44
CA GLU A 76 -8.52 -3.15 14.09
C GLU A 76 -8.09 -4.30 13.15
N PHE A 77 -8.28 -4.14 11.84
CA PHE A 77 -8.06 -5.21 10.86
C PHE A 77 -6.96 -4.92 9.83
N PHE A 78 -6.60 -3.64 9.63
CA PHE A 78 -5.66 -3.23 8.60
C PHE A 78 -5.02 -1.90 8.94
N TYR A 79 -3.89 -1.63 8.30
CA TYR A 79 -3.20 -0.36 8.32
C TYR A 79 -3.55 0.43 7.07
N SER A 80 -3.87 1.72 7.21
CA SER A 80 -4.09 2.62 6.09
C SER A 80 -2.94 3.60 5.93
N PHE A 81 -2.48 3.75 4.69
CA PHE A 81 -1.50 4.74 4.29
C PHE A 81 -2.14 5.67 3.27
N ASN A 82 -2.30 6.93 3.66
CA ASN A 82 -2.72 7.97 2.75
C ASN A 82 -1.51 8.81 2.38
N VAL A 83 -1.12 8.78 1.11
CA VAL A 83 0.03 9.50 0.59
C VAL A 83 -0.46 10.66 -0.26
N TYR A 84 -0.08 11.87 0.16
CA TYR A 84 -0.38 13.13 -0.49
C TYR A 84 0.91 13.79 -0.98
N TRP A 85 0.77 14.65 -1.97
CA TRP A 85 1.84 15.52 -2.45
C TRP A 85 1.28 16.94 -2.57
N ILE A 86 2.15 17.93 -2.35
CA ILE A 86 1.85 19.36 -2.54
C ILE A 86 2.68 19.86 -3.70
#